data_AF-A0AAV5TN91-F1
#
_entry.id   AF-A0AAV5TN91-F1
#
_cell.length_a   1.000
_cell.length_b   1.000
_cell.length_c   1.000
_cell.angle_alpha   90.00
_cell.angle_beta   90.00
_cell.angle_gamma   90.00
#
_symmetry.space_group_name_H-M   'P 1'
#
loop_
_entity.id
_entity.type
_entity.pdbx_description
1 polymer ?
#
loop_
_entity_poly.entity_id
_entity_poly.type
_entity_poly.pdbx_seq_one_letter_code
_entity_poly.pdbx_strand_id
1 'polypeptide(L)'
;RCLNMSKSIIEHAPDRVDNANQTICSFIDSIKSSADLYVKLTDNGKSNVSGLGNRFYSKGVEEFFLEKRVPIPPELFQEMDHMRSHLTIGLFPEVKRAYVTIDCDIYLWSYEADADLAVFDGVPNTILKLCLAKPRPGVFQPHITHVLVVGTVSDIMLFGITNGVEEGLSLIPDPLFKVGLDGQMVRTIVSTESGRIFFTAKDVLYEFEYQEKGWLGRSCKKVDKSTTFFNSITSYIKPVVDGIEEVVVDSTRNILYALTTKSSIQVFDLE
;
A
#
# COMPACT_ATOMS: atom_id res chain seq x y z
N ARG A 1 62.40 2.51 -49.25
CA ARG A 1 61.50 3.35 -48.43
C ARG A 1 60.08 2.80 -48.56
N CYS A 2 59.68 1.93 -47.64
CA CYS A 2 58.29 1.64 -47.27
C CYS A 2 58.41 0.92 -45.93
N LEU A 3 58.34 1.70 -44.85
CA LEU A 3 58.44 1.24 -43.47
C LEU A 3 57.05 0.82 -42.99
N ASN A 4 57.02 -0.39 -42.43
CA ASN A 4 56.06 -0.94 -41.48
C ASN A 4 55.21 0.10 -40.74
N MET A 5 53.93 0.16 -41.08
CA MET A 5 52.87 0.68 -40.21
C MET A 5 51.65 -0.21 -40.38
N SER A 6 51.48 -1.23 -39.53
CA SER A 6 50.17 -1.87 -39.23
C SER A 6 50.29 -3.10 -38.31
N LYS A 7 51.02 -3.02 -37.20
CA LYS A 7 50.98 -4.08 -36.17
C LYS A 7 50.74 -3.61 -34.73
N SER A 8 50.59 -2.32 -34.45
CA SER A 8 50.43 -1.83 -33.06
C SER A 8 48.98 -1.60 -32.60
N ILE A 9 47.97 -1.89 -33.42
CA ILE A 9 46.56 -1.59 -33.04
C ILE A 9 45.86 -2.79 -32.40
N ILE A 10 46.35 -4.02 -32.60
CA ILE A 10 45.61 -5.24 -32.21
C ILE A 10 46.09 -5.84 -30.88
N GLU A 11 47.33 -5.58 -30.43
CA GLU A 11 47.87 -6.19 -29.19
C GLU A 11 47.48 -5.46 -27.89
N HIS A 12 46.90 -4.25 -27.94
CA HIS A 12 46.55 -3.46 -26.74
C HIS A 12 45.04 -3.35 -26.51
N ALA A 13 44.22 -4.04 -27.30
CA ALA A 13 42.77 -4.03 -27.19
C ALA A 13 42.21 -4.78 -25.96
N PRO A 14 42.68 -6.00 -25.60
CA PRO A 14 42.15 -6.73 -24.44
C PRO A 14 42.44 -5.99 -23.13
N ASP A 15 43.67 -5.50 -22.94
CA ASP A 15 44.08 -4.77 -21.72
C ASP A 15 43.30 -3.47 -21.49
N ARG A 16 42.87 -2.81 -22.56
CA ARG A 16 42.06 -1.57 -22.46
C ARG A 16 40.63 -1.86 -22.03
N VAL A 17 40.05 -2.95 -22.54
CA VAL A 17 38.70 -3.38 -22.16
C VAL A 17 38.70 -3.88 -20.71
N ASP A 18 39.71 -4.64 -20.31
CA ASP A 18 39.82 -5.15 -18.95
C ASP A 18 40.06 -4.04 -17.92
N ASN A 19 40.87 -3.04 -18.25
CA ASN A 19 41.07 -1.85 -17.40
C ASN A 19 39.78 -1.00 -17.29
N ALA A 20 39.05 -0.83 -18.39
CA ALA A 20 37.75 -0.16 -18.37
C ALA A 20 36.73 -0.92 -17.50
N ASN A 21 36.67 -2.25 -17.64
CA ASN A 21 35.82 -3.10 -16.80
C ASN A 21 36.17 -2.98 -15.32
N GLN A 22 37.46 -3.02 -14.97
CA GLN A 22 37.91 -2.88 -13.58
C GLN A 22 37.54 -1.51 -13.00
N THR A 23 37.67 -0.45 -13.80
CA THR A 23 37.27 0.90 -13.40
C THR A 23 35.76 0.97 -13.14
N ILE A 24 34.93 0.44 -14.04
CA ILE A 24 33.47 0.40 -13.88
C ILE A 24 33.07 -0.41 -12.66
N CYS A 25 33.66 -1.60 -12.44
CA CYS A 25 33.39 -2.43 -11.27
C CYS A 25 33.72 -1.69 -9.98
N SER A 26 34.90 -1.05 -9.90
CA SER A 26 35.29 -0.28 -8.71
C SER A 26 34.34 0.89 -8.43
N PHE A 27 33.85 1.54 -9.48
CA PHE A 27 32.87 2.62 -9.35
C PHE A 27 31.51 2.11 -8.87
N ILE A 28 31.01 0.99 -9.42
CA ILE A 28 29.78 0.34 -8.97
C ILE A 28 29.89 -0.07 -7.50
N ASP A 29 31.01 -0.67 -7.10
CA ASP A 29 31.23 -1.09 -5.72
C ASP A 29 31.28 0.12 -4.76
N SER A 30 31.88 1.23 -5.19
CA SER A 30 31.85 2.49 -4.45
C SER A 30 30.44 3.10 -4.32
N ILE A 31 29.59 2.96 -5.34
CA ILE A 31 28.19 3.40 -5.25
C ILE A 31 27.44 2.51 -4.24
N LYS A 32 27.59 1.20 -4.34
CA LYS A 32 26.93 0.25 -3.43
C LYS A 32 27.34 0.46 -1.98
N SER A 33 28.64 0.68 -1.71
CA SER A 33 29.14 0.89 -0.36
C SER A 33 28.63 2.20 0.28
N SER A 34 28.20 3.17 -0.53
CA SER A 34 27.60 4.42 -0.06
C SER A 34 26.07 4.46 -0.22
N ALA A 35 25.43 3.39 -0.68
CA ALA A 35 24.00 3.39 -0.98
C ALA A 35 23.10 3.32 0.27
N ASP A 36 23.63 2.83 1.40
CA ASP A 36 22.84 2.71 2.62
C ASP A 36 22.46 4.09 3.19
N LEU A 37 21.19 4.43 3.05
CA LEU A 37 20.63 5.69 3.50
C LEU A 37 20.71 5.81 5.03
N TYR A 38 20.66 4.71 5.78
CA TYR A 38 20.81 4.72 7.23
C TYR A 38 22.19 5.23 7.65
N VAL A 39 23.25 4.75 6.99
CA VAL A 39 24.63 5.20 7.22
C VAL A 39 24.81 6.66 6.81
N LYS A 40 24.12 7.12 5.75
CA LYS A 40 24.14 8.51 5.31
C LYS A 40 23.39 9.47 6.23
N LEU A 41 22.31 9.00 6.87
CA LEU A 41 21.46 9.80 7.75
C LEU A 41 21.93 9.80 9.20
N THR A 42 22.82 8.88 9.58
CA THR A 42 23.37 8.77 10.93
C THR A 42 24.82 9.25 10.97
N ASP A 43 25.20 9.98 12.03
CA ASP A 43 26.60 10.24 12.34
C ASP A 43 27.00 9.30 13.49
N ASN A 44 27.91 8.36 13.22
CA ASN A 44 28.34 7.32 14.17
C ASN A 44 27.17 6.50 14.78
N GLY A 45 26.16 6.17 13.97
CA GLY A 45 25.00 5.38 14.41
C GLY A 45 23.99 6.16 15.27
N LYS A 46 24.19 7.46 15.47
CA LYS A 46 23.17 8.35 16.04
C LYS A 46 22.46 9.05 14.89
N SER A 47 21.12 8.95 14.87
CA SER A 47 20.30 9.70 13.92
C SER A 47 20.64 11.18 14.05
N ASN A 48 21.08 11.82 12.96
CA ASN A 48 21.18 13.27 12.96
C ASN A 48 19.78 13.82 13.21
N VAL A 49 19.64 14.75 14.15
CA VAL A 49 18.37 15.46 14.32
C VAL A 49 18.18 16.33 13.08
N SER A 50 17.43 15.82 12.11
CA SER A 50 16.91 16.61 10.99
C SER A 50 16.21 17.85 11.56
N GLY A 51 16.58 19.04 11.08
CA GLY A 51 15.94 20.30 11.50
C GLY A 51 16.77 21.25 12.37
N LEU A 52 17.96 20.87 12.86
CA LEU A 52 18.78 21.77 13.71
C LEU A 52 19.94 22.49 12.99
N GLY A 53 20.15 22.21 11.69
CA GLY A 53 21.21 22.83 10.92
C GLY A 53 20.70 23.53 9.66
N ASN A 54 20.95 24.83 9.54
CA ASN A 54 20.76 25.61 8.29
C ASN A 54 21.59 25.07 7.10
N ARG A 55 22.39 24.01 7.30
CA ARG A 55 23.21 23.35 6.26
C ARG A 55 22.40 22.44 5.33
N PHE A 56 21.24 21.93 5.75
CA PHE A 56 20.41 21.02 4.93
C PHE A 56 19.26 21.74 4.21
N TYR A 57 18.98 22.99 4.57
CA TYR A 57 17.97 23.84 3.94
C TYR A 57 18.64 25.04 3.27
N SER A 58 19.74 24.82 2.56
CA SER A 58 20.31 25.86 1.71
C SER A 58 19.33 26.20 0.60
N LYS A 59 19.03 27.49 0.40
CA LYS A 59 18.40 27.98 -0.84
C LYS A 59 19.31 27.62 -2.02
N GLY A 60 19.07 26.45 -2.62
CA GLY A 60 19.73 25.93 -3.80
C GLY A 60 18.73 25.72 -4.94
N VAL A 61 19.02 24.76 -5.83
CA VAL A 61 18.10 24.32 -6.88
C VAL A 61 16.90 23.64 -6.25
N GLU A 62 15.70 23.89 -6.78
CA GLU A 62 14.49 23.18 -6.35
C GLU A 62 14.64 21.67 -6.61
N GLU A 63 14.62 20.87 -5.54
CA GLU A 63 14.70 19.40 -5.65
C GLU A 63 13.37 18.78 -6.12
N PHE A 64 12.26 19.48 -5.85
CA PHE A 64 10.92 19.10 -6.28
C PHE A 64 10.24 20.32 -6.89
N PHE A 65 9.59 20.15 -8.04
CA PHE A 65 8.78 21.17 -8.68
C PHE A 65 7.43 20.58 -9.07
N LEU A 66 6.41 21.42 -9.14
CA LEU A 66 5.09 21.02 -9.58
C LEU A 66 5.10 20.81 -11.10
N GLU A 67 4.94 19.57 -11.53
CA GLU A 67 4.86 19.23 -12.96
C GLU A 67 3.43 19.37 -13.51
N LYS A 68 2.43 18.77 -12.84
CA LYS A 68 1.04 18.73 -13.31
C LYS A 68 0.06 18.90 -12.15
N ARG A 69 -1.04 19.62 -12.39
CA ARG A 69 -2.23 19.62 -11.53
C ARG A 69 -3.37 18.93 -12.25
N VAL A 70 -3.95 17.92 -11.61
CA VAL A 70 -5.13 17.22 -12.12
C VAL A 70 -6.31 17.63 -11.25
N PRO A 71 -7.31 18.35 -11.77
CA PRO A 71 -8.48 18.72 -10.99
C PRO A 71 -9.37 17.51 -10.71
N ILE A 72 -10.19 17.62 -9.65
CA ILE A 72 -11.30 16.69 -9.42
C ILE A 72 -12.30 16.88 -10.59
N PRO A 73 -12.83 15.80 -11.18
CA PRO A 73 -13.88 15.89 -12.21
C PRO A 73 -15.03 16.80 -11.75
N PRO A 74 -15.39 17.84 -12.54
CA PRO A 74 -16.35 18.84 -12.10
C PRO A 74 -17.75 18.28 -11.83
N GLU A 75 -18.10 17.16 -12.45
CA GLU A 75 -19.35 16.42 -12.23
C GLU A 75 -19.52 16.00 -10.78
N LEU A 76 -18.41 15.79 -10.05
CA LEU A 76 -18.42 15.36 -8.66
C LEU A 76 -18.80 16.47 -7.69
N PHE A 77 -18.63 17.75 -8.06
CA PHE A 77 -19.01 18.84 -7.16
C PHE A 77 -20.50 18.84 -6.86
N GLN A 78 -21.34 18.50 -7.84
CA GLN A 78 -22.77 18.37 -7.63
C GLN A 78 -23.09 17.23 -6.65
N GLU A 79 -22.44 16.07 -6.77
CA GLU A 79 -22.65 14.96 -5.84
C GLU A 79 -22.17 15.30 -4.43
N MET A 80 -21.04 16.02 -4.31
CA MET A 80 -20.50 16.47 -3.03
C MET A 80 -21.44 17.46 -2.32
N ASP A 81 -22.13 18.33 -3.06
CA ASP A 81 -23.11 19.26 -2.52
C ASP A 81 -24.37 18.56 -1.96
N HIS A 82 -24.66 17.35 -2.44
CA HIS A 82 -25.81 16.52 -1.99
C HIS A 82 -25.43 15.43 -0.97
N MET A 83 -24.17 15.41 -0.51
CA MET A 83 -23.69 14.47 0.50
C MET A 83 -24.53 14.55 1.78
N ARG A 84 -24.91 13.40 2.34
CA ARG A 84 -25.75 13.33 3.55
C ARG A 84 -24.94 13.11 4.82
N SER A 85 -23.86 12.32 4.74
CA SER A 85 -23.21 11.79 5.93
C SER A 85 -21.68 11.85 5.87
N HIS A 86 -21.06 11.22 4.86
CA HIS A 86 -19.61 11.00 4.88
C HIS A 86 -18.96 11.11 3.51
N LEU A 87 -17.76 11.66 3.48
CA LEU A 87 -16.92 11.74 2.29
C LEU A 87 -15.48 11.37 2.61
N THR A 88 -14.89 10.54 1.75
CA THR A 88 -13.47 10.17 1.82
C THR A 88 -12.86 10.33 0.44
N ILE A 89 -11.66 10.90 0.36
CA ILE A 89 -10.88 11.04 -0.87
C ILE A 89 -9.55 10.31 -0.68
N GLY A 90 -9.04 9.68 -1.73
CA GLY A 90 -7.72 9.08 -1.71
C GLY A 90 -7.21 8.70 -3.09
N LEU A 91 -6.11 7.96 -3.09
CA LEU A 91 -5.43 7.50 -4.29
C LEU A 91 -5.24 5.99 -4.22
N PHE A 92 -5.29 5.36 -5.39
CA PHE A 92 -4.82 4.00 -5.65
C PHE A 92 -3.72 4.05 -6.71
N PRO A 93 -2.46 4.31 -6.30
CA PRO A 93 -1.34 4.44 -7.23
C PRO A 93 -1.10 3.21 -8.09
N GLU A 94 -1.37 2.01 -7.56
CA GLU A 94 -1.16 0.73 -8.22
C GLU A 94 -2.00 0.58 -9.50
N VAL A 95 -3.16 1.24 -9.54
CA VAL A 95 -4.07 1.26 -10.70
C VAL A 95 -4.20 2.65 -11.32
N LYS A 96 -3.36 3.61 -10.91
CA LYS A 96 -3.35 4.99 -11.41
C LYS A 96 -4.73 5.66 -11.35
N ARG A 97 -5.43 5.46 -10.22
CA ARG A 97 -6.75 6.05 -9.98
C ARG A 97 -6.76 6.93 -8.74
N ALA A 98 -7.49 8.02 -8.80
CA ALA A 98 -7.96 8.74 -7.63
C ALA A 98 -9.40 8.29 -7.35
N TYR A 99 -9.82 8.42 -6.09
CA TYR A 99 -11.20 8.12 -5.71
C TYR A 99 -11.80 9.19 -4.79
N VAL A 100 -13.12 9.33 -4.87
CA VAL A 100 -13.94 9.93 -3.81
C VAL A 100 -15.07 8.98 -3.50
N THR A 101 -15.39 8.83 -2.22
CA THR A 101 -16.61 8.15 -1.77
C THR A 101 -17.56 9.21 -1.25
N ILE A 102 -18.82 9.16 -1.66
CA ILE A 102 -19.87 10.07 -1.18
C ILE A 102 -20.98 9.17 -0.65
N ASP A 103 -21.16 9.17 0.66
CA ASP A 103 -22.03 8.22 1.37
C ASP A 103 -21.72 6.76 1.01
N CYS A 104 -22.51 6.12 0.15
CA CYS A 104 -22.30 4.74 -0.28
C CYS A 104 -21.72 4.59 -1.69
N ASP A 105 -21.58 5.68 -2.44
CA ASP A 105 -21.14 5.60 -3.83
C ASP A 105 -19.63 5.84 -3.93
N ILE A 106 -18.99 5.11 -4.84
CA ILE A 106 -17.55 5.20 -5.11
C ILE A 106 -17.37 5.77 -6.51
N TYR A 107 -16.63 6.86 -6.60
CA TYR A 107 -16.24 7.50 -7.84
C TYR A 107 -14.74 7.33 -8.04
N LEU A 108 -14.32 6.85 -9.21
CA LEU A 108 -12.94 6.53 -9.56
C LEU A 108 -12.58 7.21 -10.87
N TRP A 109 -11.42 7.84 -10.97
CA TRP A 109 -10.95 8.43 -12.23
C TRP A 109 -9.44 8.33 -12.40
N SER A 110 -8.98 8.23 -13.65
CA SER A 110 -7.55 8.31 -13.98
C SER A 110 -7.02 9.71 -13.74
N TYR A 111 -5.86 9.81 -13.07
CA TYR A 111 -5.10 11.07 -13.01
C TYR A 111 -3.99 11.14 -14.07
N GLU A 112 -3.76 10.05 -14.81
CA GLU A 112 -2.75 9.97 -15.87
C GLU A 112 -3.35 10.19 -17.27
N ALA A 113 -4.44 9.50 -17.57
CA ALA A 113 -5.16 9.55 -18.84
C ALA A 113 -6.29 10.57 -18.81
N ASP A 114 -6.80 10.94 -19.99
CA ASP A 114 -7.97 11.82 -20.10
C ASP A 114 -9.17 11.18 -19.37
N ALA A 115 -9.79 11.97 -18.50
CA ALA A 115 -10.58 11.53 -17.35
C ALA A 115 -11.68 10.50 -17.68
N ASP A 116 -11.48 9.25 -17.23
CA ASP A 116 -12.48 8.19 -17.22
C ASP A 116 -13.16 8.11 -15.85
N LEU A 117 -14.18 8.95 -15.62
CA LEU A 117 -14.95 8.89 -14.38
C LEU A 117 -15.86 7.66 -14.37
N ALA A 118 -15.54 6.69 -13.50
CA ALA A 118 -16.35 5.53 -13.21
C ALA A 118 -17.12 5.72 -11.89
N VAL A 119 -18.36 5.24 -11.86
CA VAL A 119 -19.24 5.27 -10.68
C VAL A 119 -19.58 3.85 -10.28
N PHE A 120 -19.57 3.58 -8.99
CA PHE A 120 -19.96 2.31 -8.40
C PHE A 120 -20.89 2.54 -7.21
N ASP A 121 -22.13 2.03 -7.35
CA ASP A 121 -23.25 2.17 -6.42
C ASP A 121 -23.65 0.83 -5.77
N GLY A 122 -22.78 -0.19 -5.87
CA GLY A 122 -23.03 -1.53 -5.34
C GLY A 122 -22.88 -1.68 -3.82
N VAL A 123 -22.55 -0.61 -3.11
CA VAL A 123 -22.36 -0.64 -1.64
C VAL A 123 -23.65 -0.23 -0.94
N PRO A 124 -24.19 -1.04 -0.01
CA PRO A 124 -25.50 -0.77 0.58
C PRO A 124 -25.51 0.30 1.68
N ASN A 125 -24.35 0.62 2.27
CA ASN A 125 -24.24 1.44 3.48
C ASN A 125 -23.12 2.47 3.33
N THR A 126 -23.17 3.54 4.13
CA THR A 126 -22.16 4.60 4.14
C THR A 126 -20.74 4.03 4.32
N ILE A 127 -19.87 4.35 3.37
CA ILE A 127 -18.46 3.98 3.32
C ILE A 127 -17.67 4.90 4.26
N LEU A 128 -16.74 4.30 4.99
CA LEU A 128 -15.85 4.99 5.94
C LEU A 128 -14.38 4.84 5.55
N LYS A 129 -14.01 3.72 4.93
CA LYS A 129 -12.64 3.39 4.56
C LYS A 129 -12.61 2.55 3.30
N LEU A 130 -11.65 2.82 2.42
CA LEU A 130 -11.29 1.96 1.30
C LEU A 130 -9.83 1.51 1.44
N CYS A 131 -9.52 0.32 0.92
CA CYS A 131 -8.15 -0.15 0.75
C CYS A 131 -8.09 -0.99 -0.53
N LEU A 132 -7.08 -0.76 -1.37
CA LEU A 132 -6.79 -1.63 -2.50
C LEU A 132 -5.87 -2.76 -2.04
N ALA A 133 -6.23 -3.99 -2.37
CA ALA A 133 -5.47 -5.17 -2.00
C ALA A 133 -5.11 -6.02 -3.22
N LYS A 134 -3.97 -6.71 -3.14
CA LYS A 134 -3.63 -7.78 -4.08
C LYS A 134 -4.53 -8.99 -3.84
N PRO A 135 -4.95 -9.71 -4.90
CA PRO A 135 -5.74 -10.92 -4.74
C PRO A 135 -4.90 -12.00 -4.05
N ARG A 136 -5.45 -12.64 -3.01
CA ARG A 136 -4.79 -13.78 -2.37
C ARG A 136 -4.65 -14.94 -3.37
N PRO A 137 -3.45 -15.52 -3.53
CA PRO A 137 -3.24 -16.64 -4.44
C PRO A 137 -4.18 -17.81 -4.17
N GLY A 138 -4.78 -18.36 -5.22
CA GLY A 138 -5.68 -19.51 -5.14
C GLY A 138 -7.08 -19.22 -4.57
N VAL A 139 -7.45 -17.97 -4.32
CA VAL A 139 -8.80 -17.62 -3.80
C VAL A 139 -9.70 -16.98 -4.85
N PHE A 140 -9.12 -16.22 -5.76
CA PHE A 140 -9.85 -15.48 -6.79
C PHE A 140 -9.61 -16.08 -8.17
N GLN A 141 -10.56 -15.85 -9.06
CA GLN A 141 -10.42 -16.23 -10.46
C GLN A 141 -9.30 -15.39 -11.12
N PRO A 142 -8.56 -15.95 -12.12
CA PRO A 142 -7.38 -15.28 -12.69
C PRO A 142 -7.63 -13.89 -13.30
N HIS A 143 -8.87 -13.59 -13.69
CA HIS A 143 -9.24 -12.29 -14.27
C HIS A 143 -9.42 -11.17 -13.22
N ILE A 144 -9.45 -11.51 -11.94
CA ILE A 144 -9.49 -10.53 -10.84
C ILE A 144 -8.06 -10.06 -10.60
N THR A 145 -7.79 -8.80 -10.94
CA THR A 145 -6.44 -8.22 -10.87
C THR A 145 -6.17 -7.59 -9.50
N HIS A 146 -7.21 -7.04 -8.87
CA HIS A 146 -7.16 -6.43 -7.55
C HIS A 146 -8.45 -6.71 -6.77
N VAL A 147 -8.42 -6.43 -5.47
CA VAL A 147 -9.58 -6.49 -4.58
C VAL A 147 -9.77 -5.13 -3.95
N LEU A 148 -10.95 -4.54 -4.11
CA LEU A 148 -11.33 -3.37 -3.35
C LEU A 148 -11.94 -3.81 -2.02
N VAL A 149 -11.28 -3.45 -0.93
CA VAL A 149 -11.78 -3.63 0.44
C VAL A 149 -12.58 -2.39 0.81
N VAL A 150 -13.88 -2.56 1.05
CA VAL A 150 -14.81 -1.48 1.41
C VAL A 150 -15.25 -1.68 2.85
N GLY A 151 -14.87 -0.74 3.72
CA GLY A 151 -15.36 -0.66 5.08
C GLY A 151 -16.47 0.36 5.22
N THR A 152 -17.63 -0.10 5.66
CA THR A 152 -18.84 0.70 5.88
C THR A 152 -19.15 0.84 7.37
N VAL A 153 -20.23 1.55 7.69
CA VAL A 153 -20.77 1.65 9.06
C VAL A 153 -21.19 0.30 9.67
N SER A 154 -21.41 -0.74 8.87
CA SER A 154 -21.92 -2.04 9.35
C SER A 154 -21.07 -3.24 8.97
N ASP A 155 -20.29 -3.16 7.89
CA ASP A 155 -19.65 -4.32 7.28
C ASP A 155 -18.31 -3.97 6.61
N ILE A 156 -17.43 -4.97 6.53
CA ILE A 156 -16.30 -4.98 5.60
C ILE A 156 -16.67 -5.90 4.43
N MET A 157 -16.50 -5.43 3.20
CA MET A 157 -16.84 -6.15 1.96
C MET A 157 -15.65 -6.18 1.00
N LEU A 158 -15.50 -7.28 0.27
CA LEU A 158 -14.46 -7.45 -0.76
C LEU A 158 -15.09 -7.49 -2.15
N PHE A 159 -14.75 -6.53 -3.00
CA PHE A 159 -15.18 -6.48 -4.39
C PHE A 159 -14.02 -6.82 -5.31
N GLY A 160 -14.27 -7.64 -6.33
CA GLY A 160 -13.26 -7.95 -7.34
C GLY A 160 -13.11 -6.80 -8.33
N ILE A 161 -11.87 -6.49 -8.70
CA ILE A 161 -11.55 -5.57 -9.79
C ILE A 161 -11.01 -6.38 -10.98
N THR A 162 -11.49 -6.08 -12.17
CA THR A 162 -11.04 -6.67 -13.43
C THR A 162 -10.52 -5.58 -14.36
N ASN A 163 -9.66 -5.98 -15.29
CA ASN A 163 -9.29 -5.10 -16.40
C ASN A 163 -10.37 -5.24 -17.48
N GLY A 164 -11.07 -4.15 -17.78
CA GLY A 164 -12.06 -4.08 -18.84
C GLY A 164 -11.44 -4.30 -20.22
N VAL A 165 -12.28 -4.73 -21.17
CA VAL A 165 -11.88 -5.10 -22.54
C VAL A 165 -11.39 -3.89 -23.35
N GLU A 166 -11.78 -2.67 -22.99
CA GLU A 166 -11.48 -1.41 -23.71
C GLU A 166 -10.84 -0.31 -22.81
N GLU A 167 -9.89 -0.69 -21.94
CA GLU A 167 -8.99 0.24 -21.20
C GLU A 167 -9.49 0.83 -19.86
N GLY A 168 -10.60 0.33 -19.31
CA GLY A 168 -11.14 0.78 -18.01
C GLY A 168 -11.01 -0.23 -16.87
N LEU A 169 -10.78 0.26 -15.64
CA LEU A 169 -10.90 -0.54 -14.41
C LEU A 169 -12.38 -0.83 -14.14
N SER A 170 -12.76 -2.10 -13.96
CA SER A 170 -14.16 -2.49 -13.71
C SER A 170 -14.31 -3.19 -12.36
N LEU A 171 -15.29 -2.76 -11.56
CA LEU A 171 -15.67 -3.42 -10.31
C LEU A 171 -16.78 -4.45 -10.57
N ILE A 172 -16.63 -5.62 -9.97
CA ILE A 172 -17.70 -6.63 -9.92
C ILE A 172 -18.81 -6.09 -8.99
N PRO A 173 -20.08 -6.03 -9.42
CA PRO A 173 -21.19 -5.45 -8.64
C PRO A 173 -21.42 -6.12 -7.27
N ASP A 174 -21.39 -7.45 -7.24
CA ASP A 174 -21.67 -8.19 -6.00
C ASP A 174 -20.40 -8.39 -5.16
N PRO A 175 -20.47 -8.19 -3.83
CA PRO A 175 -19.35 -8.47 -2.95
C PRO A 175 -19.02 -9.98 -2.98
N LEU A 176 -17.74 -10.28 -3.18
CA LEU A 176 -17.23 -11.65 -3.20
C LEU A 176 -17.17 -12.27 -1.81
N PHE A 177 -16.92 -11.44 -0.79
CA PHE A 177 -16.88 -11.79 0.63
C PHE A 177 -17.39 -10.61 1.48
N LYS A 178 -17.96 -10.91 2.65
CA LYS A 178 -18.53 -9.92 3.57
C LYS A 178 -18.45 -10.40 5.02
N VAL A 179 -18.05 -9.52 5.93
CA VAL A 179 -18.16 -9.76 7.38
C VAL A 179 -18.80 -8.55 8.07
N GLY A 180 -19.67 -8.81 9.04
CA GLY A 180 -20.31 -7.75 9.83
C GLY A 180 -19.37 -7.19 10.90
N LEU A 181 -19.56 -5.92 11.23
CA LEU A 181 -18.80 -5.20 12.27
C LEU A 181 -19.51 -5.18 13.64
N ASP A 182 -20.70 -5.77 13.76
CA ASP A 182 -21.48 -5.86 15.01
C ASP A 182 -21.69 -4.50 15.70
N GLY A 183 -21.98 -3.47 14.90
CA GLY A 183 -22.19 -2.09 15.37
C GLY A 183 -20.91 -1.32 15.70
N GLN A 184 -19.73 -1.89 15.43
CA GLN A 184 -18.45 -1.21 15.60
C GLN A 184 -18.06 -0.48 14.31
N MET A 185 -17.38 0.66 14.43
CA MET A 185 -16.86 1.38 13.27
C MET A 185 -15.43 0.96 12.97
N VAL A 186 -15.14 0.73 11.69
CA VAL A 186 -13.78 0.51 11.20
C VAL A 186 -12.97 1.80 11.29
N ARG A 187 -11.71 1.70 11.74
CA ARG A 187 -10.78 2.84 11.86
C ARG A 187 -9.68 2.79 10.79
N THR A 188 -9.05 1.64 10.63
CA THR A 188 -8.04 1.40 9.58
C THR A 188 -8.34 0.12 8.82
N ILE A 189 -7.86 0.05 7.59
CA ILE A 189 -7.82 -1.16 6.77
C ILE A 189 -6.48 -1.18 6.06
N VAL A 190 -5.75 -2.27 6.17
CA VAL A 190 -4.47 -2.50 5.49
C VAL A 190 -4.47 -3.85 4.81
N SER A 191 -3.67 -3.98 3.77
CA SER A 191 -3.44 -5.24 3.07
C SER A 191 -1.95 -5.55 3.01
N THR A 192 -1.63 -6.84 2.87
CA THR A 192 -0.26 -7.31 2.61
C THR A 192 -0.11 -7.66 1.13
N GLU A 193 1.13 -7.80 0.67
CA GLU A 193 1.46 -8.28 -0.68
C GLU A 193 0.91 -9.68 -0.97
N SER A 194 0.69 -10.50 0.06
CA SER A 194 0.09 -11.84 -0.06
C SER A 194 -1.44 -11.85 -0.13
N GLY A 195 -2.08 -10.68 -0.03
CA GLY A 195 -3.53 -10.52 -0.04
C GLY A 195 -4.21 -10.71 1.32
N ARG A 196 -3.46 -10.87 2.42
CA ARG A 196 -4.06 -10.81 3.77
C ARG A 196 -4.57 -9.40 4.05
N ILE A 197 -5.69 -9.31 4.75
CA ILE A 197 -6.38 -8.04 5.04
C ILE A 197 -6.55 -7.93 6.55
N PHE A 198 -6.11 -6.80 7.10
CA PHE A 198 -6.27 -6.48 8.51
C PHE A 198 -7.03 -5.17 8.65
N PHE A 199 -7.78 -5.05 9.74
CA PHE A 199 -8.53 -3.84 10.04
C PHE A 199 -8.68 -3.66 11.54
N THR A 200 -8.92 -2.43 11.98
CA THR A 200 -9.19 -2.13 13.39
C THR A 200 -10.63 -1.69 13.58
N ALA A 201 -11.28 -2.21 14.62
CA ALA A 201 -12.61 -1.81 15.04
C ALA A 201 -12.70 -1.92 16.57
N LYS A 202 -13.28 -0.90 17.24
CA LYS A 202 -13.36 -0.82 18.71
C LYS A 202 -12.02 -1.13 19.40
N ASP A 203 -10.97 -0.56 18.85
CA ASP A 203 -9.60 -0.70 19.33
C ASP A 203 -9.02 -2.13 19.33
N VAL A 204 -9.65 -3.03 18.58
CA VAL A 204 -9.19 -4.41 18.36
C VAL A 204 -8.69 -4.55 16.93
N LEU A 205 -7.55 -5.23 16.76
CA LEU A 205 -7.01 -5.65 15.48
C LEU A 205 -7.68 -6.95 15.06
N TYR A 206 -8.28 -6.95 13.88
CA TYR A 206 -8.88 -8.11 13.25
C TYR A 206 -8.14 -8.46 11.96
N GLU A 207 -8.06 -9.76 11.67
CA GLU A 207 -7.78 -10.27 10.32
C GLU A 207 -9.10 -10.65 9.65
N PHE A 208 -9.33 -10.18 8.42
CA PHE A 208 -10.37 -10.69 7.56
C PHE A 208 -9.83 -11.96 6.89
N GLU A 209 -10.20 -13.12 7.44
CA GLU A 209 -9.82 -14.41 6.86
C GLU A 209 -10.87 -14.83 5.84
N TYR A 210 -10.41 -15.13 4.62
CA TYR A 210 -11.26 -15.55 3.50
C TYR A 210 -10.55 -16.61 2.67
N GLN A 211 -11.33 -17.54 2.14
CA GLN A 211 -10.84 -18.70 1.38
C GLN A 211 -11.75 -19.01 0.19
N GLU A 212 -11.19 -19.74 -0.79
CA GLU A 212 -11.92 -20.18 -1.97
C GLU A 212 -13.14 -21.05 -1.60
N LYS A 213 -14.05 -21.25 -2.56
CA LYS A 213 -15.14 -22.21 -2.45
C LYS A 213 -14.60 -23.60 -2.14
N GLY A 214 -14.69 -24.02 -0.89
CA GLY A 214 -14.68 -25.43 -0.53
C GLY A 214 -16.02 -26.09 -0.85
N TRP A 215 -16.21 -27.34 -0.42
CA TRP A 215 -17.49 -28.05 -0.55
C TRP A 215 -18.65 -27.34 0.19
N LEU A 216 -18.35 -26.49 1.18
CA LEU A 216 -19.32 -25.65 1.92
C LEU A 216 -19.52 -24.25 1.32
N GLY A 217 -18.98 -23.99 0.13
CA GLY A 217 -19.02 -22.67 -0.50
C GLY A 217 -17.92 -21.72 -0.03
N ARG A 218 -18.05 -20.44 -0.39
CA ARG A 218 -17.12 -19.39 0.04
C ARG A 218 -17.29 -19.19 1.54
N SER A 219 -16.19 -19.09 2.26
CA SER A 219 -16.21 -18.79 3.69
C SER A 219 -15.30 -17.61 3.99
N CYS A 220 -15.80 -16.70 4.81
CA CYS A 220 -15.01 -15.63 5.40
C CYS A 220 -15.44 -15.43 6.86
N LYS A 221 -14.51 -14.90 7.65
CA LYS A 221 -14.71 -14.55 9.06
C LYS A 221 -13.74 -13.44 9.45
N LYS A 222 -14.09 -12.66 10.47
CA LYS A 222 -13.13 -11.78 11.15
C LYS A 222 -12.55 -12.51 12.36
N VAL A 223 -11.24 -12.42 12.56
CA VAL A 223 -10.52 -13.08 13.67
C VAL A 223 -9.78 -12.05 14.49
N ASP A 224 -10.01 -12.03 15.80
CA ASP A 224 -9.29 -11.16 16.75
C ASP A 224 -7.81 -11.55 16.83
N LYS A 225 -6.93 -10.62 16.46
CA LYS A 225 -5.47 -10.77 16.53
C LYS A 225 -4.86 -9.95 17.67
N SER A 226 -5.64 -9.12 18.37
CA SER A 226 -5.22 -8.40 19.57
C SER A 226 -4.85 -9.34 20.73
N THR A 227 -5.41 -10.55 20.75
CA THR A 227 -5.23 -11.51 21.86
C THR A 227 -4.41 -12.76 21.51
N THR A 228 -4.21 -13.05 20.21
CA THR A 228 -3.73 -14.36 19.74
C THR A 228 -2.21 -14.55 19.79
N PHE A 229 -1.41 -13.51 20.12
CA PHE A 229 0.05 -13.62 20.18
C PHE A 229 0.64 -13.82 21.59
N PHE A 230 -0.19 -13.93 22.63
CA PHE A 230 0.25 -14.27 23.99
C PHE A 230 0.10 -15.78 24.27
N ASN A 231 0.89 -16.61 23.58
CA ASN A 231 1.02 -18.03 23.92
C ASN A 231 1.93 -18.21 25.15
N SER A 232 1.40 -18.01 26.36
CA SER A 232 1.86 -18.76 27.56
C SER A 232 1.02 -18.49 28.81
N ILE A 233 0.26 -19.51 29.20
CA ILE A 233 0.03 -20.00 30.58
C ILE A 233 -0.27 -18.90 31.64
N THR A 234 -1.55 -18.55 31.80
CA THR A 234 -2.32 -18.45 33.08
C THR A 234 -3.62 -17.67 32.85
N SER A 235 -4.78 -18.32 33.03
CA SER A 235 -6.08 -17.83 32.55
C SER A 235 -6.87 -16.96 33.53
N TYR A 236 -6.25 -16.17 34.42
CA TYR A 236 -7.02 -15.43 35.44
C TYR A 236 -6.81 -13.92 35.46
N ILE A 237 -5.91 -13.37 34.65
CA ILE A 237 -5.77 -11.93 34.46
C ILE A 237 -5.54 -11.70 32.97
N LYS A 238 -6.57 -11.28 32.23
CA LYS A 238 -6.34 -10.70 30.91
C LYS A 238 -5.64 -9.35 31.15
N PRO A 239 -4.39 -9.16 30.72
CA PRO A 239 -3.78 -7.83 30.81
C PRO A 239 -4.68 -6.85 30.08
N VAL A 240 -4.79 -5.63 30.61
CA VAL A 240 -5.46 -4.53 29.90
C VAL A 240 -4.62 -4.25 28.66
N VAL A 241 -5.01 -4.82 27.53
CA VAL A 241 -4.35 -4.57 26.25
C VAL A 241 -4.74 -3.16 25.85
N ASP A 242 -3.74 -2.32 25.60
CA ASP A 242 -3.97 -0.98 25.06
C ASP A 242 -4.65 -1.11 23.70
N GLY A 243 -5.75 -0.37 23.54
CA GLY A 243 -6.51 -0.37 22.31
C GLY A 243 -5.67 0.06 21.11
N ILE A 244 -5.94 -0.47 19.93
CA ILE A 244 -5.21 -0.18 18.69
C ILE A 244 -5.99 0.85 17.85
N GLU A 245 -5.37 1.99 17.54
CA GLU A 245 -5.98 3.05 16.74
C GLU A 245 -5.71 2.88 15.25
N GLU A 246 -4.44 2.65 14.91
CA GLU A 246 -3.96 2.61 13.53
C GLU A 246 -2.96 1.47 13.37
N VAL A 247 -2.86 0.93 12.15
CA VAL A 247 -1.84 -0.06 11.81
C VAL A 247 -1.28 0.23 10.43
N VAL A 248 -0.05 -0.20 10.20
CA VAL A 248 0.65 -0.17 8.92
C VAL A 248 1.40 -1.49 8.70
N VAL A 249 1.57 -1.88 7.45
CA VAL A 249 2.25 -3.13 7.06
C VAL A 249 3.62 -2.80 6.46
N ASP A 250 4.66 -3.48 6.94
CA ASP A 250 5.94 -3.60 6.27
C ASP A 250 5.97 -4.94 5.53
N SER A 251 5.60 -4.88 4.24
CA SER A 251 5.53 -6.06 3.38
C SER A 251 6.91 -6.69 3.12
N THR A 252 8.00 -5.94 3.28
CA THR A 252 9.36 -6.46 3.03
C THR A 252 9.83 -7.40 4.13
N ARG A 253 9.33 -7.19 5.35
CA ARG A 253 9.64 -8.00 6.53
C ARG A 253 8.49 -8.85 7.01
N ASN A 254 7.32 -8.75 6.37
CA ASN A 254 6.09 -9.40 6.80
C ASN A 254 5.74 -9.03 8.26
N ILE A 255 5.79 -7.73 8.58
CA ILE A 255 5.52 -7.19 9.92
C ILE A 255 4.34 -6.23 9.85
N LEU A 256 3.49 -6.24 10.88
CA LEU A 256 2.48 -5.21 11.11
C LEU A 256 2.85 -4.38 12.35
N TYR A 257 2.90 -3.06 12.18
CA TYR A 257 3.07 -2.11 13.27
C TYR A 257 1.70 -1.55 13.64
N ALA A 258 1.43 -1.45 14.93
CA ALA A 258 0.18 -0.91 15.46
C ALA A 258 0.47 0.26 16.41
N LEU A 259 -0.16 1.40 16.16
CA LEU A 259 -0.20 2.52 17.08
C LEU A 259 -1.37 2.32 18.05
N THR A 260 -1.06 2.31 19.34
CA THR A 260 -2.05 2.15 20.40
C THR A 260 -2.65 3.49 20.83
N THR A 261 -3.80 3.46 21.50
CA THR A 261 -4.50 4.62 22.09
C THR A 261 -3.69 5.37 23.15
N LYS A 262 -2.59 4.77 23.63
CA LYS A 262 -1.63 5.38 24.56
C LYS A 262 -0.31 5.78 23.89
N SER A 263 -0.32 5.94 22.57
CA SER A 263 0.85 6.36 21.79
C SER A 263 2.06 5.43 21.91
N SER A 264 1.82 4.14 22.15
CA SER A 264 2.84 3.08 22.11
C SER A 264 2.75 2.31 20.80
N ILE A 265 3.89 1.81 20.31
CA ILE A 265 3.97 0.96 19.12
C ILE A 265 4.00 -0.50 19.54
N GLN A 266 3.09 -1.30 19.00
CA GLN A 266 3.13 -2.75 19.06
C GLN A 266 3.59 -3.30 17.69
N VAL A 267 4.30 -4.42 17.71
CA VAL A 267 4.84 -5.06 16.51
C VAL A 267 4.34 -6.49 16.46
N PHE A 268 3.76 -6.86 15.34
CA PHE A 268 3.21 -8.18 15.07
C PHE A 268 4.00 -8.81 13.94
N ASP A 269 4.54 -10.00 14.21
CA ASP A 269 5.04 -10.87 13.16
C ASP A 269 3.85 -11.50 12.43
N LEU A 270 3.89 -11.46 11.09
CA LEU A 270 2.84 -12.00 10.23
C LEU A 270 3.21 -13.39 9.67
N GLU A 271 4.23 -14.07 10.17
CA GLU A 271 4.46 -15.49 9.85
C GLU A 271 3.36 -16.44 10.34
#